data_AF-A0A547PKB1-F1
#
_entry.id   AF-A0A547PKB1-F1
#
_cell.length_a   1.000
_cell.length_b   1.000
_cell.length_c   1.000
_cell.angle_alpha   90.00
_cell.angle_beta   90.00
_cell.angle_gamma   90.00
#
_symmetry.space_group_name_H-M   'P 1'
#
loop_
_entity.id
_entity.type
_entity.pdbx_description
1 polymer ?
#
loop_
_entity_poly.entity_id
_entity_poly.type
_entity_poly.pdbx_seq_one_letter_code
_entity_poly.pdbx_strand_id
1 'polypeptide(L)'
;MCATAPIPLADRLKAHLDGLARTDGTVFTDAKGRPVSYRIVAEEMRTIKKKMKHEKASYYKTHGLRKNATIELYLAGCDDEMVKAVTGHSGVEMLKKYGGPIRQRELAKRAQEARGKRQEIKWNEARPKRESFNGCFKNSSEGEMA
;
A
#
# COMPACT_ATOMS: atom_id res chain seq x y z
N MET A 1 23.83 -16.19 8.76
CA MET A 1 23.77 -14.79 9.25
C MET A 1 22.75 -14.04 8.40
N CYS A 2 21.59 -13.67 8.94
CA CYS A 2 20.62 -12.85 8.21
C CYS A 2 21.11 -11.40 8.21
N ALA A 3 21.39 -10.83 7.04
CA ALA A 3 21.71 -9.41 6.92
C ALA A 3 20.53 -8.58 7.44
N THR A 4 20.69 -7.89 8.56
CA THR A 4 19.74 -6.88 9.05
C THR A 4 19.88 -5.61 8.21
N ALA A 5 19.27 -5.61 7.03
CA ALA A 5 19.09 -4.38 6.26
C ALA A 5 18.21 -3.41 7.08
N PRO A 6 18.58 -2.13 7.19
CA PRO A 6 17.79 -1.15 7.93
C PRO A 6 16.43 -0.93 7.23
N ILE A 7 15.34 -1.09 7.98
CA ILE A 7 13.98 -0.82 7.47
C ILE A 7 13.72 0.69 7.61
N PRO A 8 13.45 1.42 6.51
CA PRO A 8 13.14 2.85 6.60
C PRO A 8 11.83 3.06 7.36
N LEU A 9 11.81 4.09 8.23
CA LEU A 9 10.62 4.44 8.99
C LEU A 9 9.64 5.24 8.12
N ALA A 10 8.35 4.91 8.21
CA ALA A 10 7.31 5.75 7.62
C ALA A 10 7.24 7.11 8.33
N ASP A 11 6.88 8.18 7.60
CA ASP A 11 6.83 9.54 8.13
C ASP A 11 5.98 9.67 9.39
N ARG A 12 4.82 8.99 9.41
CA ARG A 12 3.94 8.94 10.59
C ARG A 12 4.62 8.34 11.81
N LEU A 13 5.41 7.27 11.63
CA LEU A 13 6.13 6.64 12.73
C LEU A 13 7.28 7.54 13.21
N LYS A 14 8.01 8.17 12.29
CA LYS A 14 9.06 9.12 12.61
C LYS A 14 8.52 10.29 13.44
N ALA A 15 7.44 10.93 12.98
CA ALA A 15 6.80 12.02 13.71
C ALA A 15 6.34 11.61 15.11
N HIS A 16 5.84 10.38 15.28
CA HIS A 16 5.47 9.86 16.59
C HIS A 16 6.68 9.66 17.51
N LEU A 17 7.78 9.10 16.99
CA LEU A 17 9.00 8.84 17.74
C LEU A 17 9.76 10.12 18.10
N ASP A 18 9.65 11.18 17.29
CA ASP A 18 10.26 12.48 17.57
C ASP A 18 9.60 13.20 18.75
N GLY A 19 8.34 12.87 19.06
CA GLY A 19 7.63 13.37 20.24
C GLY A 19 7.92 12.62 21.55
N LEU A 20 8.70 11.53 21.52
CA LEU A 20 9.03 10.74 22.70
C LEU A 20 10.39 11.12 23.27
N ALA A 21 10.46 11.28 24.59
CA ALA A 21 11.73 11.43 25.29
C ALA A 21 12.57 10.17 25.09
N ARG A 22 13.77 10.33 24.50
CA ARG A 22 14.68 9.22 24.25
C ARG A 22 15.58 9.02 25.45
N THR A 23 15.42 7.89 26.12
CA THR A 23 16.40 7.35 27.06
C THR A 23 17.47 6.58 26.29
N ASP A 24 18.61 6.41 26.93
CA ASP A 24 19.81 5.70 26.52
C ASP A 24 19.55 4.40 25.74
N GLY A 25 19.58 4.51 24.40
CA GLY A 25 19.67 3.41 23.43
C GLY A 25 18.45 2.48 23.32
N THR A 26 17.47 2.59 24.21
CA THR A 26 16.35 1.65 24.31
C THR A 26 15.04 2.30 23.92
N VAL A 27 14.38 1.77 22.88
CA VAL A 27 13.12 2.34 22.36
C VAL A 27 11.93 2.07 23.28
N PHE A 28 11.90 0.92 23.96
CA PHE A 28 10.84 0.57 24.89
C PHE A 28 11.39 0.48 26.31
N THR A 29 11.05 1.47 27.13
CA THR A 29 11.48 1.54 28.53
C THR A 29 10.30 1.56 29.49
N ASP A 30 10.54 1.12 30.73
CA ASP A 30 9.61 1.34 31.83
C ASP A 30 9.67 2.79 32.32
N ALA A 31 8.84 3.12 33.31
CA ALA A 31 8.81 4.47 33.90
C ALA A 31 10.13 4.90 34.56
N LYS A 32 11.07 3.97 34.79
CA LYS A 32 12.40 4.22 35.37
C LYS A 32 13.50 4.20 34.30
N GLY A 33 13.16 4.16 33.01
CA GLY A 33 14.12 4.14 31.90
C GLY A 33 14.73 2.77 31.60
N ARG A 34 14.28 1.69 32.25
CA ARG A 34 14.87 0.35 32.06
C ARG A 34 14.23 -0.37 30.87
N PRO A 35 14.97 -1.22 30.13
CA PRO A 35 14.41 -2.00 29.04
C PRO A 35 13.24 -2.89 29.50
N VAL A 36 12.14 -2.87 28.75
CA VAL A 36 10.99 -3.74 29.04
C VAL A 36 11.18 -5.12 28.42
N SER A 37 10.80 -6.15 29.18
CA SER A 37 10.76 -7.52 28.66
C SER A 37 9.56 -7.73 27.73
N TYR A 38 9.65 -8.73 26.85
CA TYR A 38 8.55 -9.15 25.98
C TYR A 38 7.26 -9.48 26.76
N ARG A 39 7.38 -10.03 27.98
CA ARG A 39 6.23 -10.35 28.83
C ARG A 39 5.42 -9.11 29.17
N ILE A 40 6.11 -8.03 29.55
CA ILE A 40 5.47 -6.74 29.90
C ILE A 40 4.74 -6.19 28.68
N VAL A 41 5.38 -6.17 27.51
CA VAL A 41 4.75 -5.73 26.26
C VAL A 41 3.52 -6.57 25.93
N ALA A 42 3.57 -7.88 26.13
CA ALA A 42 2.43 -8.77 25.90
C ALA A 42 1.27 -8.51 26.87
N GLU A 43 1.55 -8.19 28.13
CA GLU A 43 0.56 -7.80 29.15
C GLU A 43 -0.09 -6.47 28.80
N GLU A 44 0.70 -5.45 28.44
CA GLU A 44 0.18 -4.16 27.98
C GLU A 44 -0.71 -4.30 26.75
N MET A 45 -0.29 -5.12 25.78
CA MET A 45 -1.12 -5.43 24.61
C MET A 45 -2.45 -6.10 24.98
N ARG A 46 -2.50 -6.92 26.05
CA ARG A 46 -3.78 -7.46 26.54
C ARG A 46 -4.64 -6.36 27.16
N THR A 47 -4.05 -5.45 27.94
CA THR A 47 -4.77 -4.31 28.53
C THR A 47 -5.34 -3.41 27.44
N ILE A 48 -4.57 -3.08 26.40
CA ILE A 48 -5.05 -2.32 25.24
C ILE A 48 -6.23 -3.03 24.57
N LYS A 49 -6.10 -4.34 24.30
CA LYS A 49 -7.18 -5.13 23.68
C LYS A 49 -8.46 -5.15 24.51
N LYS A 50 -8.39 -5.15 25.84
CA LYS A 50 -9.57 -5.05 26.71
C LYS A 50 -10.30 -3.71 26.58
N LYS A 51 -9.56 -2.63 26.26
CA LYS A 51 -10.13 -1.29 26.07
C LYS A 51 -10.67 -1.05 24.66
N MET A 52 -10.37 -1.93 23.71
CA MET A 52 -10.84 -1.79 22.32
C MET A 52 -12.35 -2.05 22.23
N LYS A 53 -13.07 -1.18 21.51
CA LYS A 53 -14.50 -1.34 21.20
C LYS A 53 -14.72 -2.29 20.02
N HIS A 54 -14.16 -3.50 20.09
CA HIS A 54 -14.33 -4.52 19.05
C HIS A 54 -14.60 -5.88 19.69
N GLU A 55 -15.71 -6.51 19.33
CA GLU A 55 -16.19 -7.77 19.93
C GLU A 55 -15.11 -8.87 19.95
N LYS A 56 -14.33 -8.97 18.86
CA LYS A 56 -13.26 -9.97 18.70
C LYS A 56 -11.87 -9.49 19.11
N ALA A 57 -11.75 -8.35 19.81
CA ALA A 57 -10.44 -7.75 20.13
C ALA A 57 -9.51 -8.73 20.86
N SER A 58 -10.04 -9.52 21.80
CA SER A 58 -9.29 -10.49 22.60
C SER A 58 -8.60 -11.58 21.77
N TYR A 59 -9.21 -11.99 20.65
CA TYR A 59 -8.70 -13.03 19.75
C TYR A 59 -7.51 -12.57 18.91
N TYR A 60 -7.37 -11.26 18.68
CA TYR A 60 -6.26 -10.74 17.88
C TYR A 60 -4.92 -10.92 18.60
N LYS A 61 -3.93 -11.32 17.81
CA LYS A 61 -2.56 -11.60 18.26
C LYS A 61 -1.62 -10.53 17.70
N THR A 62 -0.56 -10.21 18.44
CA THR A 62 0.43 -9.20 18.04
C THR A 62 1.13 -9.54 16.71
N HIS A 63 1.40 -10.82 16.44
CA HIS A 63 1.96 -11.24 15.14
C HIS A 63 1.00 -10.96 13.96
N GLY A 64 -0.30 -10.77 14.24
CA GLY A 64 -1.29 -10.34 13.26
C GLY A 64 -0.99 -8.96 12.68
N LEU A 65 -0.29 -8.08 13.42
CA LEU A 65 0.14 -6.78 12.88
C LEU A 65 1.14 -6.94 11.72
N ARG A 66 2.11 -7.86 11.85
CA ARG A 66 3.05 -8.17 10.77
C ARG A 66 2.34 -8.80 9.56
N LYS A 67 1.35 -9.65 9.82
CA LYS A 67 0.49 -10.21 8.76
C LYS A 67 -0.27 -9.10 8.03
N ASN A 68 -0.87 -8.15 8.76
CA ASN A 68 -1.61 -7.03 8.15
C ASN A 68 -0.68 -6.14 7.33
N ALA A 69 0.50 -5.80 7.83
CA ALA A 69 1.50 -5.06 7.07
C ALA A 69 1.86 -5.77 5.75
N THR A 70 2.02 -7.09 5.78
CA THR A 70 2.27 -7.90 4.57
C THR A 70 1.12 -7.77 3.57
N ILE A 71 -0.13 -7.85 4.04
CA ILE A 71 -1.33 -7.72 3.22
C ILE A 71 -1.44 -6.31 2.61
N GLU A 72 -1.25 -5.27 3.43
CA GLU A 72 -1.31 -3.87 3.00
C GLU A 72 -0.28 -3.55 1.92
N LEU A 73 0.95 -4.08 2.05
CA LEU A 73 1.98 -3.93 1.03
C LEU A 73 1.58 -4.60 -0.30
N TYR A 74 0.96 -5.78 -0.25
CA TYR A 74 0.44 -6.42 -1.47
C TYR A 74 -0.71 -5.63 -2.10
N LEU A 75 -1.60 -5.05 -1.30
CA LEU A 75 -2.68 -4.19 -1.78
C LEU A 75 -2.14 -2.89 -2.38
N ALA A 76 -1.06 -2.34 -1.83
CA ALA A 76 -0.32 -1.23 -2.44
C ALA A 76 0.39 -1.64 -3.74
N GLY A 77 0.61 -2.94 -3.94
CA GLY A 77 1.21 -3.48 -5.14
C GLY A 77 2.67 -3.80 -5.10
N CYS A 78 3.25 -3.85 -3.91
CA CYS A 78 4.61 -4.30 -3.75
C CYS A 78 4.73 -5.76 -4.20
N ASP A 79 5.83 -6.07 -4.87
CA ASP A 79 6.17 -7.45 -5.23
C ASP A 79 6.72 -8.22 -4.01
N ASP A 80 7.00 -9.50 -4.21
CA ASP A 80 7.44 -10.39 -3.15
C ASP A 80 8.81 -9.97 -2.56
N GLU A 81 9.69 -9.34 -3.35
CA GLU A 81 11.01 -8.89 -2.90
C GLU A 81 10.89 -7.64 -2.03
N MET A 82 10.09 -6.66 -2.46
CA MET A 82 9.77 -5.45 -1.69
C MET A 82 9.11 -5.80 -0.35
N VAL A 83 8.11 -6.70 -0.38
CA VAL A 83 7.42 -7.14 0.84
C VAL A 83 8.39 -7.88 1.77
N LYS A 84 9.27 -8.73 1.23
CA LYS A 84 10.29 -9.45 2.01
C LYS A 84 11.27 -8.48 2.68
N ALA A 85 11.73 -7.45 1.96
CA ALA A 85 12.66 -6.45 2.47
C ALA A 85 12.10 -5.70 3.69
N VAL A 86 10.81 -5.36 3.68
CA VAL A 86 10.15 -4.66 4.81
C VAL A 86 9.81 -5.60 5.96
N THR A 87 9.35 -6.83 5.68
CA THR A 87 8.80 -7.72 6.71
C THR A 87 9.83 -8.64 7.36
N GLY A 88 11.02 -8.78 6.77
CA GLY A 88 12.12 -9.59 7.30
C GLY A 88 11.85 -11.10 7.30
N HIS A 89 10.89 -11.59 6.50
CA HIS A 89 10.63 -13.02 6.38
C HIS A 89 11.79 -13.73 5.67
N SER A 90 12.32 -14.79 6.28
CA SER A 90 13.40 -15.59 5.69
C SER A 90 12.93 -16.42 4.49
N GLY A 91 11.70 -16.93 4.53
CA GLY A 91 11.13 -17.81 3.50
C GLY A 91 9.93 -17.20 2.76
N VAL A 92 9.89 -17.43 1.45
CA VAL A 92 8.77 -17.06 0.56
C VAL A 92 7.49 -17.81 0.91
N GLU A 93 7.59 -18.96 1.58
CA GLU A 93 6.42 -19.75 2.01
C GLU A 93 5.51 -18.99 2.97
N MET A 94 6.08 -18.16 3.87
CA MET A 94 5.29 -17.32 4.76
C MET A 94 4.54 -16.22 4.00
N LEU A 95 5.15 -15.69 2.95
CA LEU A 95 4.49 -14.72 2.06
C LEU A 95 3.37 -15.39 1.26
N LYS A 96 3.59 -16.59 0.73
CA LYS A 96 2.57 -17.36 -0.01
C LYS A 96 1.34 -17.70 0.85
N LYS A 97 1.54 -18.08 2.11
CA LYS A 97 0.45 -18.47 3.02
C LYS A 97 -0.54 -17.33 3.31
N TYR A 98 -0.08 -16.08 3.36
CA TYR A 98 -0.92 -14.94 3.71
C TYR A 98 -1.22 -14.01 2.54
N GLY A 99 -0.26 -13.84 1.64
CA GLY A 99 -0.33 -12.92 0.51
C GLY A 99 -0.78 -13.57 -0.79
N GLY A 100 -0.70 -14.90 -0.94
CA GLY A 100 -0.96 -15.59 -2.22
C GLY A 100 -2.29 -15.20 -2.89
N PRO A 101 -3.45 -15.36 -2.22
CA PRO A 101 -4.74 -15.00 -2.80
C PRO A 101 -4.88 -13.50 -3.11
N ILE A 102 -4.34 -12.65 -2.25
CA ILE A 102 -4.41 -11.18 -2.40
C ILE A 102 -3.55 -10.73 -3.57
N ARG A 103 -2.31 -11.21 -3.62
CA ARG A 103 -1.36 -11.01 -4.70
C ARG A 103 -1.95 -11.46 -6.03
N GLN A 104 -2.53 -12.66 -6.09
CA GLN A 104 -3.16 -13.15 -7.32
C GLN A 104 -4.29 -12.23 -7.77
N ARG A 105 -5.15 -11.80 -6.84
CA ARG A 105 -6.25 -10.87 -7.13
C ARG A 105 -5.75 -9.53 -7.66
N GLU A 106 -4.79 -8.90 -6.99
CA GLU A 106 -4.26 -7.59 -7.38
C GLU A 106 -3.48 -7.65 -8.69
N LEU A 107 -2.68 -8.70 -8.91
CA LEU A 107 -2.00 -8.92 -10.19
C LEU A 107 -3.00 -9.15 -11.33
N ALA A 108 -4.05 -9.93 -11.10
CA ALA A 108 -5.10 -10.15 -12.10
C ALA A 108 -5.82 -8.84 -12.45
N LYS A 109 -6.15 -8.01 -11.45
CA LYS A 109 -6.77 -6.69 -11.65
C LYS A 109 -5.88 -5.79 -12.51
N ARG A 110 -4.60 -5.66 -12.16
CA ARG A 110 -3.63 -4.86 -12.93
C ARG A 110 -3.44 -5.38 -14.36
N ALA A 111 -3.40 -6.69 -14.53
CA ALA A 111 -3.28 -7.31 -15.85
C ALA A 111 -4.49 -7.00 -16.74
N GLN A 112 -5.71 -7.05 -16.19
CA GLN A 112 -6.92 -6.68 -16.95
C GLN A 112 -6.96 -5.19 -17.26
N GLU A 113 -6.59 -4.32 -16.32
CA GLU A 113 -6.49 -2.87 -16.56
C GLU A 113 -5.47 -2.55 -17.67
N ALA A 114 -4.29 -3.20 -17.66
CA ALA A 114 -3.29 -3.05 -18.69
C ALA A 114 -3.79 -3.52 -20.07
N ARG A 115 -4.53 -4.63 -20.11
CA ARG A 115 -5.18 -5.12 -21.33
C ARG A 115 -6.20 -4.12 -21.86
N GLY A 116 -7.03 -3.55 -20.99
CA GLY A 116 -8.01 -2.52 -21.35
C GLY A 116 -7.34 -1.28 -21.95
N LYS A 117 -6.31 -0.74 -21.29
CA LYS A 117 -5.53 0.41 -21.80
C LYS A 117 -4.92 0.13 -23.17
N ARG A 118 -4.39 -1.09 -23.39
CA ARG A 118 -3.84 -1.47 -24.70
C ARG A 118 -4.90 -1.51 -25.79
N GLN A 119 -6.12 -1.96 -25.47
CA GLN A 119 -7.23 -1.95 -26.42
C GLN A 119 -7.66 -0.51 -26.75
N GLU A 120 -7.75 0.35 -25.75
CA GLU A 120 -8.07 1.77 -25.92
C GLU A 120 -7.05 2.49 -26.81
N ILE A 121 -5.74 2.27 -26.58
CA ILE A 121 -4.68 2.81 -27.43
C ILE A 121 -4.87 2.36 -28.89
N LYS A 122 -5.10 1.06 -29.11
CA LYS A 122 -5.34 0.52 -30.45
C LYS A 122 -6.60 1.12 -31.11
N TRP A 123 -7.67 1.30 -30.35
CA TRP A 123 -8.90 1.95 -30.85
C TRP A 123 -8.67 3.41 -31.21
N ASN A 124 -7.88 4.14 -30.41
CA ASN A 124 -7.56 5.54 -30.65
C ASN A 124 -6.62 5.70 -31.86
N GLU A 125 -5.64 4.81 -32.04
CA GLU A 125 -4.76 4.76 -33.22
C GLU A 125 -5.53 4.41 -34.50
N ALA A 126 -6.50 3.50 -34.42
CA ALA A 126 -7.34 3.09 -35.55
C ALA A 126 -8.44 4.12 -35.88
N ARG A 127 -8.63 5.16 -35.06
CA ARG A 127 -9.65 6.18 -35.29
C ARG A 127 -9.19 7.09 -36.42
N PRO A 128 -9.92 7.21 -37.55
CA PRO A 128 -9.60 8.20 -38.56
C PRO A 128 -9.68 9.59 -37.92
N LYS A 129 -8.63 10.40 -38.12
CA LYS A 129 -8.65 11.81 -37.73
C LYS A 129 -9.87 12.42 -38.40
N ARG A 130 -10.87 12.84 -37.60
CA ARG A 130 -11.94 13.69 -38.11
C ARG A 130 -11.27 15.00 -38.49
N GLU A 131 -10.93 15.16 -39.76
CA GLU A 131 -10.63 16.47 -40.31
C GLU A 131 -11.80 17.38 -39.95
N SER A 132 -11.48 18.52 -39.35
CA SER A 132 -12.43 19.56 -39.05
C SER A 132 -13.15 19.92 -40.34
N PHE A 133 -14.40 19.46 -40.47
CA PHE A 133 -15.29 19.92 -41.52
C PHE A 133 -15.70 21.36 -41.18
N ASN A 134 -14.76 22.29 -41.30
CA ASN A 134 -15.07 23.71 -41.51
C ASN A 134 -15.49 23.84 -42.98
N GLY A 135 -16.64 23.23 -43.29
CA GLY A 135 -17.35 23.38 -44.53
C GLY A 135 -17.92 24.79 -44.59
N CYS A 136 -17.12 25.69 -45.16
CA CYS A 136 -17.50 26.86 -45.94
C CYS A 136 -19.03 27.06 -46.10
N PHE A 137 -19.68 27.69 -45.11
CA PHE A 137 -21.01 28.26 -45.30
C PHE A 137 -20.80 29.59 -46.04
N LYS A 138 -20.69 29.53 -47.38
CA LYS A 138 -20.72 30.74 -48.21
C LYS A 138 -22.12 31.31 -48.10
N ASN A 139 -22.25 32.44 -47.40
CA ASN A 139 -23.40 33.32 -47.52
C ASN A 139 -23.42 33.86 -48.96
N SER A 140 -24.32 33.36 -49.80
CA SER A 140 -24.67 34.00 -51.06
C SER A 140 -25.55 35.21 -50.76
N SER A 141 -24.93 36.37 -50.60
CA SER A 141 -25.59 37.67 -50.68
C SER A 141 -24.71 38.58 -51.52
N GLU A 142 -25.32 39.18 -52.55
CA GLU A 142 -24.82 40.09 -53.62
C GLU A 142 -25.15 39.43 -54.97
N GLY A 143 -26.13 39.87 -55.77
CA GLY A 143 -26.60 41.22 -56.02
C GLY A 143 -26.22 41.57 -57.47
N GLU A 144 -27.09 41.25 -58.43
CA GLU A 144 -26.90 41.68 -59.83
C GLU A 144 -28.16 42.41 -60.29
N MET A 145 -28.01 43.74 -60.38
CA MET A 145 -28.92 44.63 -61.09
C MET A 145 -28.55 44.61 -62.57
N ALA A 146 -29.53 44.37 -63.43
CA ALA A 146 -29.61 44.91 -64.79
C ALA A 146 -31.09 44.97 -65.21
#